data_AF-A0A1W1XUV3-F1
#
_entry.id   AF-A0A1W1XUV3-F1
#
_cell.length_a   1.000
_cell.length_b   1.000
_cell.length_c   1.000
_cell.angle_alpha   90.00
_cell.angle_beta   90.00
_cell.angle_gamma   90.00
#
_symmetry.space_group_name_H-M   'P 1'
#
loop_
_entity.id
_entity.type
_entity.pdbx_description
1 polymer ?
#
loop_
_entity_poly.entity_id
_entity_poly.type
_entity_poly.pdbx_seq_one_letter_code
_entity_poly.pdbx_strand_id
1 'polypeptide(L)'
;MSSRQFQYALRALHRLSEWEVSEQRQHLAAAVDHEQECEARLNAVRAACQHAEAAVRAASGQNALLDPHHRALWLRHLGSLDRQNAAAQQRMDRATEDKEAALAELGKRHSFLKGLEVHRDQQAAAFAKELQKQEANMLDEAWLQLTSYQGGHHANF
;
A
#
# COMPACT_ATOMS: atom_id res chain seq x y z
N MET A 1 -35.25 -19.68 -6.17
CA MET A 1 -34.13 -18.93 -5.55
C MET A 1 -34.70 -17.67 -4.94
N SER A 2 -34.56 -17.47 -3.64
CA SER A 2 -35.17 -16.35 -2.91
C SER A 2 -34.47 -15.04 -3.29
N SER A 3 -35.18 -14.13 -3.96
CA SER A 3 -34.70 -12.83 -4.45
C SER A 3 -34.51 -11.76 -3.36
N ARG A 4 -34.47 -12.15 -2.09
CA ARG A 4 -34.44 -11.23 -0.93
C ARG A 4 -33.04 -10.79 -0.48
N GLN A 5 -31.97 -11.26 -1.12
CA GLN A 5 -30.59 -10.91 -0.73
C GLN A 5 -30.04 -9.76 -1.55
N PHE A 6 -29.46 -8.76 -0.87
CA PHE A 6 -28.74 -7.66 -1.50
C PHE A 6 -27.57 -8.18 -2.35
N GLN A 7 -27.54 -7.78 -3.62
CA GLN A 7 -26.44 -8.09 -4.52
C GLN A 7 -25.77 -6.78 -4.97
N TYR A 8 -24.51 -6.61 -4.58
CA TYR A 8 -23.75 -5.43 -4.96
C TYR A 8 -23.29 -5.51 -6.42
N ALA A 9 -23.76 -4.59 -7.26
CA ALA A 9 -23.47 -4.57 -8.69
C ALA A 9 -21.97 -4.47 -9.01
N LEU A 10 -21.19 -3.76 -8.17
CA LEU A 10 -19.74 -3.58 -8.37
C LEU A 10 -18.89 -4.59 -7.58
N ARG A 11 -19.45 -5.74 -7.19
CA ARG A 11 -18.73 -6.76 -6.40
C ARG A 11 -17.45 -7.27 -7.10
N ALA A 12 -17.48 -7.45 -8.41
CA ALA A 12 -16.31 -7.88 -9.17
C ALA A 12 -15.18 -6.86 -9.11
N LEU A 13 -15.50 -5.57 -9.28
CA LEU A 13 -14.54 -4.47 -9.18
C LEU A 13 -13.98 -4.35 -7.76
N HIS A 14 -14.81 -4.48 -6.73
CA HIS A 14 -14.36 -4.49 -5.33
C HIS A 14 -13.32 -5.57 -5.07
N ARG A 15 -13.58 -6.81 -5.51
CA ARG A 15 -12.64 -7.93 -5.37
C ARG A 15 -11.33 -7.70 -6.12
N LEU A 16 -11.41 -7.14 -7.34
CA LEU A 16 -10.23 -6.76 -8.10
C LEU A 16 -9.40 -5.73 -7.33
N SER A 17 -10.04 -4.71 -6.78
CA SER A 17 -9.36 -3.67 -5.98
C SER A 17 -8.74 -4.21 -4.69
N GLU A 18 -9.39 -5.17 -4.02
CA GLU A 18 -8.80 -5.87 -2.85
C GLU A 18 -7.53 -6.62 -3.23
N TRP A 19 -7.54 -7.29 -4.38
CA TRP A 19 -6.37 -8.00 -4.91
C TRP A 19 -5.24 -7.03 -5.29
N GLU A 20 -5.56 -5.96 -6.04
CA GLU A 20 -4.58 -4.92 -6.40
C GLU A 20 -3.94 -4.28 -5.17
N VAL A 21 -4.71 -3.96 -4.12
CA VAL A 21 -4.16 -3.43 -2.87
C VAL A 21 -3.22 -4.44 -2.20
N SER A 22 -3.55 -5.73 -2.27
CA SER A 22 -2.72 -6.80 -1.72
C SER A 22 -1.40 -6.94 -2.48
N GLU A 23 -1.45 -6.85 -3.81
CA GLU A 23 -0.28 -6.83 -4.69
C GLU A 23 0.60 -5.59 -4.42
N GLN A 24 0.01 -4.41 -4.33
CA GLN A 24 0.76 -3.17 -4.01
C GLN A 24 1.43 -3.21 -2.63
N ARG A 25 0.84 -3.90 -1.65
CA ARG A 25 1.50 -4.14 -0.35
C ARG A 25 2.74 -5.01 -0.48
N GLN A 26 2.72 -6.01 -1.36
CA GLN A 26 3.90 -6.85 -1.64
C GLN A 26 4.98 -6.04 -2.34
N HIS A 27 4.62 -5.19 -3.31
CA HIS A 27 5.56 -4.28 -3.96
C HIS A 27 6.20 -3.29 -2.98
N LEU A 28 5.40 -2.71 -2.08
CA LEU A 28 5.91 -1.84 -1.04
C LEU A 28 6.88 -2.58 -0.10
N ALA A 29 6.54 -3.81 0.31
CA ALA A 29 7.44 -4.62 1.13
C ALA A 29 8.78 -4.85 0.44
N ALA A 30 8.77 -5.23 -0.85
CA ALA A 30 9.99 -5.40 -1.63
C ALA A 30 10.79 -4.10 -1.78
N ALA A 31 10.13 -2.94 -1.93
CA ALA A 31 10.81 -1.65 -1.99
C ALA A 31 11.45 -1.26 -0.65
N VAL A 32 10.79 -1.56 0.47
CA VAL A 32 11.34 -1.37 1.83
C VAL A 32 12.57 -2.26 2.06
N ASP A 33 12.49 -3.53 1.67
CA ASP A 33 13.63 -4.45 1.79
C ASP A 33 14.81 -3.95 0.93
N HIS A 34 14.54 -3.48 -0.28
CA HIS A 34 15.58 -2.93 -1.16
C HIS A 34 16.23 -1.66 -0.60
N GLU A 35 15.45 -0.76 0.00
CA GLU A 35 15.97 0.43 0.68
C GLU A 35 16.88 0.04 1.85
N GLN A 36 16.47 -0.94 2.67
CA GLN A 36 17.29 -1.44 3.78
C GLN A 36 18.60 -2.07 3.30
N GLU A 37 18.59 -2.81 2.19
CA GLU A 37 19.80 -3.33 1.57
C GLU A 37 20.74 -2.21 1.08
N CYS A 38 20.17 -1.17 0.47
CA CYS A 38 20.93 0.00 0.02
C CYS A 38 21.54 0.77 1.20
N GLU A 39 20.77 0.95 2.28
CA GLU A 39 21.24 1.58 3.51
C GLU A 39 22.37 0.78 4.16
N ALA A 40 22.21 -0.53 4.30
CA ALA A 40 23.24 -1.42 4.83
C ALA A 40 24.53 -1.33 4.00
N ARG A 41 24.40 -1.31 2.67
CA ARG A 41 25.54 -1.15 1.76
C ARG A 41 26.22 0.22 1.90
N LEU A 42 25.45 1.30 2.01
CA LEU A 42 25.98 2.64 2.22
C LEU A 42 26.76 2.73 3.53
N ASN A 43 26.21 2.16 4.61
CA ASN A 43 26.87 2.10 5.91
C ASN A 43 28.16 1.28 5.87
N ALA A 44 28.16 0.13 5.16
CA ALA A 44 29.36 -0.68 4.97
C ALA A 44 30.47 0.08 4.22
N VAL A 45 30.12 0.82 3.16
CA VAL A 45 31.08 1.63 2.40
C VAL A 45 31.61 2.79 3.25
N ARG A 46 30.76 3.47 4.02
CA ARG A 46 31.17 4.54 4.93
C ARG A 46 32.13 4.03 6.01
N ALA A 47 31.85 2.86 6.59
CA ALA A 47 32.77 2.22 7.52
C ALA A 47 34.12 1.89 6.87
N ALA A 48 34.12 1.36 5.65
CA ALA A 48 35.35 1.08 4.90
C ALA A 48 36.18 2.36 4.64
N CYS A 49 35.52 3.49 4.33
CA CYS A 49 36.19 4.79 4.19
C CYS A 49 36.86 5.22 5.50
N GLN A 50 36.12 5.16 6.61
CA GLN A 50 36.63 5.53 7.94
C GLN A 50 37.81 4.65 8.38
N HIS A 51 37.73 3.34 8.13
CA HIS A 51 38.81 2.40 8.42
C HIS A 51 40.05 2.69 7.56
N ALA A 52 39.87 2.97 6.26
CA ALA A 52 40.98 3.33 5.37
C ALA A 52 41.65 4.64 5.82
N GLU A 53 40.87 5.66 6.17
CA GLU A 53 41.41 6.92 6.70
C GLU A 53 42.17 6.73 8.02
N ALA A 54 41.63 5.93 8.95
CA ALA A 54 42.27 5.64 10.23
C ALA A 54 43.61 4.90 10.02
N ALA A 55 43.64 3.94 9.09
CA ALA A 55 44.86 3.22 8.73
C ALA A 55 45.94 4.15 8.15
N VAL A 56 45.54 5.09 7.28
CA VAL A 56 46.46 6.10 6.73
C VAL A 56 47.01 7.02 7.83
N ARG A 57 46.15 7.49 8.75
CA ARG A 57 46.59 8.33 9.88
C ARG A 57 47.58 7.58 10.77
N ALA A 58 47.29 6.32 11.10
CA ALA A 58 48.18 5.48 11.91
C ALA A 58 49.55 5.26 11.23
N ALA A 59 49.57 5.01 9.92
CA ALA A 59 50.80 4.87 9.15
C ALA A 59 51.62 6.17 9.07
N SER A 60 50.94 7.32 8.94
CA SER A 60 51.60 8.64 8.87
C SER A 60 52.20 9.12 10.20
N GLY A 61 51.63 8.69 11.34
CA GLY A 61 52.13 9.03 12.68
C GLY A 61 53.47 8.40 13.04
N GLN A 62 53.95 7.42 12.26
CA GLN A 62 55.22 6.72 12.51
C GLN A 62 56.43 7.36 11.81
N ASN A 63 56.33 8.59 11.27
CA ASN A 63 57.42 9.29 10.57
C ASN A 63 58.03 8.48 9.40
N ALA A 64 57.29 7.53 8.86
CA ALA A 64 57.69 6.83 7.64
C ALA A 64 57.53 7.81 6.47
N LEU A 65 58.65 8.18 5.84
CA LEU A 65 58.66 8.73 4.49
C LEU A 65 57.85 7.77 3.62
N LEU A 66 56.57 8.07 3.40
CA LEU A 66 55.70 7.27 2.55
C LEU A 66 56.35 7.24 1.17
N ASP A 67 56.82 6.06 0.78
CA ASP A 67 57.26 5.76 -0.57
C ASP A 67 56.23 6.36 -1.55
N PRO A 68 56.64 7.20 -2.52
CA PRO A 68 55.77 7.75 -3.54
C PRO A 68 54.86 6.70 -4.19
N HIS A 69 55.33 5.45 -4.35
CA HIS A 69 54.53 4.35 -4.88
C HIS A 69 53.40 3.95 -3.93
N HIS A 70 53.67 3.79 -2.63
CA HIS A 70 52.64 3.50 -1.63
C HIS A 70 51.62 4.63 -1.52
N ARG A 71 52.06 5.89 -1.57
CA ARG A 71 51.16 7.05 -1.58
C ARG A 71 50.21 7.01 -2.78
N ALA A 72 50.70 6.69 -3.97
CA ALA A 72 49.88 6.58 -5.18
C ALA A 72 48.82 5.48 -5.07
N LEU A 73 49.18 4.31 -4.51
CA LEU A 73 48.22 3.22 -4.25
C LEU A 73 47.13 3.62 -3.27
N TRP A 74 47.48 4.31 -2.18
CA TRP A 74 46.51 4.82 -1.21
C TRP A 74 45.56 5.85 -1.80
N LEU A 75 46.06 6.83 -2.55
CA LEU A 75 45.21 7.82 -3.22
C LEU A 75 44.24 7.16 -4.21
N ARG A 76 44.71 6.14 -4.95
CA ARG A 76 43.85 5.37 -5.84
C ARG A 76 42.77 4.60 -5.09
N HIS A 77 43.12 4.03 -3.93
CA HIS A 77 42.18 3.29 -3.09
C HIS A 77 41.10 4.23 -2.49
N LEU A 78 41.51 5.37 -1.93
CA LEU A 78 40.58 6.39 -1.43
C LEU A 78 39.66 6.90 -2.53
N GLY A 79 40.20 7.25 -3.70
CA GLY A 79 39.36 7.65 -4.84
C GLY A 79 38.43 6.54 -5.35
N SER A 80 38.75 5.26 -5.12
CA SER A 80 37.82 4.16 -5.38
C SER A 80 36.70 4.11 -4.34
N LEU A 81 37.03 4.29 -3.07
CA LEU A 81 36.06 4.31 -1.98
C LEU A 81 35.10 5.50 -2.08
N ASP A 82 35.59 6.69 -2.45
CA ASP A 82 34.76 7.87 -2.69
C ASP A 82 33.73 7.63 -3.80
N ARG A 83 34.16 7.03 -4.92
CA ARG A 83 33.26 6.65 -6.01
C ARG A 83 32.24 5.61 -5.58
N GLN A 84 32.64 4.63 -4.78
CA GLN A 84 31.72 3.62 -4.24
C GLN A 84 30.71 4.24 -3.28
N ASN A 85 31.12 5.21 -2.47
CA ASN A 85 30.26 5.93 -1.53
C ASN A 85 29.24 6.77 -2.29
N ALA A 86 29.69 7.56 -3.28
CA ALA A 86 28.80 8.33 -4.15
C ALA A 86 27.79 7.43 -4.89
N ALA A 87 28.24 6.29 -5.43
CA ALA A 87 27.35 5.34 -6.09
C ALA A 87 26.37 4.66 -5.13
N ALA A 88 26.78 4.36 -3.89
CA ALA A 88 25.91 3.80 -2.86
C ALA A 88 24.86 4.83 -2.42
N GLN A 89 25.24 6.11 -2.27
CA GLN A 89 24.32 7.19 -1.95
C GLN A 89 23.27 7.36 -3.04
N GLN A 90 23.68 7.42 -4.31
CA GLN A 90 22.74 7.52 -5.43
C GLN A 90 21.76 6.34 -5.51
N ARG A 91 22.19 5.14 -5.10
CA ARG A 91 21.29 3.97 -5.02
C ARG A 91 20.31 4.08 -3.87
N MET A 92 20.76 4.57 -2.71
CA MET A 92 19.89 4.86 -1.58
C MET A 92 18.82 5.87 -1.97
N ASP A 93 19.21 6.99 -2.60
CA ASP A 93 18.28 8.04 -3.00
C ASP A 93 17.19 7.49 -3.95
N ARG A 94 17.59 6.68 -4.95
CA ARG A 94 16.65 6.00 -5.86
C ARG A 94 15.75 5.00 -5.14
N ALA A 95 16.29 4.20 -4.22
CA ALA A 95 15.49 3.23 -3.47
C ALA A 95 14.45 3.94 -2.59
N THR A 96 14.79 5.09 -2.01
CA THR A 96 13.84 5.94 -1.28
C THR A 96 12.76 6.50 -2.21
N GLU A 97 13.12 7.00 -3.40
CA GLU A 97 12.15 7.45 -4.41
C GLU A 97 11.20 6.32 -4.83
N ASP A 98 11.71 5.11 -5.07
CA ASP A 98 10.90 3.94 -5.43
C ASP A 98 9.91 3.55 -4.31
N LYS A 99 10.36 3.59 -3.04
CA LYS A 99 9.50 3.35 -1.88
C LYS A 99 8.41 4.42 -1.77
N GLU A 100 8.75 5.70 -1.94
CA GLU A 100 7.77 6.79 -1.90
C GLU A 100 6.73 6.66 -3.01
N ALA A 101 7.16 6.29 -4.22
CA ALA A 101 6.27 6.00 -5.33
C ALA A 101 5.31 4.83 -5.02
N ALA A 102 5.83 3.73 -4.44
CA ALA A 102 5.03 2.58 -4.03
C ALA A 102 4.02 2.95 -2.93
N LEU A 103 4.42 3.76 -1.93
CA LEU A 103 3.53 4.27 -0.89
C LEU A 103 2.40 5.13 -1.47
N ALA A 104 2.74 6.03 -2.40
CA ALA A 104 1.76 6.89 -3.04
C ALA A 104 0.73 6.08 -3.84
N GLU A 105 1.17 5.07 -4.59
CA GLU A 105 0.26 4.19 -5.35
C GLU A 105 -0.61 3.34 -4.43
N LEU A 106 -0.05 2.76 -3.37
CA LEU A 106 -0.82 2.04 -2.36
C LEU A 106 -1.89 2.93 -1.72
N GLY A 107 -1.54 4.18 -1.39
CA GLY A 107 -2.47 5.17 -0.84
C GLY A 107 -3.65 5.44 -1.77
N LYS A 108 -3.37 5.65 -3.07
CA LYS A 108 -4.41 5.85 -4.09
C LYS A 108 -5.35 4.64 -4.17
N ARG A 109 -4.80 3.43 -4.31
CA ARG A 109 -5.59 2.18 -4.42
C ARG A 109 -6.41 1.91 -3.17
N HIS A 110 -5.84 2.17 -1.99
CA HIS A 110 -6.55 2.00 -0.73
C HIS A 110 -7.72 2.98 -0.60
N SER A 111 -7.51 4.25 -0.98
CA SER A 111 -8.58 5.26 -0.96
C SER A 111 -9.72 4.91 -1.93
N PHE A 112 -9.39 4.36 -3.10
CA PHE A 112 -10.37 3.90 -4.07
C PHE A 112 -11.20 2.72 -3.53
N LEU A 113 -10.55 1.72 -2.94
CA LEU A 113 -11.22 0.59 -2.30
C LEU A 113 -12.16 1.06 -1.17
N LYS A 114 -11.70 2.00 -0.33
CA LYS A 114 -12.54 2.61 0.71
C LYS A 114 -13.76 3.30 0.13
N GLY A 115 -13.61 4.01 -0.99
CA GLY A 115 -14.74 4.60 -1.71
C GLY A 115 -15.76 3.55 -2.18
N LEU A 116 -15.29 2.40 -2.68
CA LEU A 116 -16.15 1.29 -3.08
C LEU A 116 -16.87 0.64 -1.89
N GLU A 117 -16.22 0.51 -0.74
CA GLU A 117 -16.82 0.00 0.51
C GLU A 117 -17.95 0.92 0.98
N VAL A 118 -17.70 2.24 1.03
CA VAL A 118 -18.72 3.23 1.42
C VAL A 118 -19.90 3.21 0.46
N HIS A 119 -19.65 3.17 -0.85
CA HIS A 119 -20.71 3.09 -1.85
C HIS A 119 -21.52 1.79 -1.70
N ARG A 120 -20.88 0.65 -1.45
CA ARG A 120 -21.56 -0.63 -1.17
C ARG A 120 -22.50 -0.51 0.03
N ASP A 121 -22.02 0.06 1.12
CA ASP A 121 -22.79 0.17 2.36
C ASP A 121 -23.99 1.11 2.20
N GLN A 122 -23.85 2.19 1.42
CA GLN A 122 -24.96 3.07 1.03
C GLN A 122 -26.01 2.33 0.19
N GLN A 123 -25.58 1.54 -0.79
CA GLN A 123 -26.50 0.75 -1.63
C GLN A 123 -27.21 -0.34 -0.82
N ALA A 124 -26.52 -0.97 0.14
CA ALA A 124 -27.11 -1.94 1.04
C ALA A 124 -28.19 -1.30 1.94
N ALA A 125 -27.92 -0.10 2.48
CA ALA A 125 -28.88 0.64 3.28
C ALA A 125 -30.11 1.07 2.45
N ALA A 126 -29.89 1.54 1.22
CA ALA A 126 -30.98 1.89 0.31
C ALA A 126 -31.85 0.67 -0.04
N PHE A 127 -31.23 -0.48 -0.32
CA PHE A 127 -31.94 -1.74 -0.57
C PHE A 127 -32.76 -2.19 0.65
N ALA A 128 -32.19 -2.13 1.85
CA ALA A 128 -32.91 -2.49 3.07
C ALA A 128 -34.14 -1.60 3.32
N LYS A 129 -34.00 -0.29 3.06
CA LYS A 129 -35.12 0.66 3.17
C LYS A 129 -36.22 0.38 2.14
N GLU A 130 -35.85 0.07 0.91
CA GLU A 130 -36.80 -0.27 -0.14
C GLU A 130 -37.53 -1.59 0.16
N LEU A 131 -36.81 -2.60 0.67
CA LEU A 131 -37.40 -3.86 1.08
C LEU A 131 -38.42 -3.65 2.22
N GLN A 132 -38.08 -2.86 3.24
CA GLN A 132 -39.01 -2.52 4.32
C GLN A 132 -40.26 -1.81 3.81
N LYS A 133 -40.11 -0.90 2.84
CA LYS A 133 -41.25 -0.19 2.23
C LYS A 133 -42.14 -1.14 1.43
N GLN A 134 -41.56 -2.07 0.68
CA GLN A 134 -42.31 -3.08 -0.06
C GLN A 134 -43.06 -4.03 0.89
N GLU A 135 -42.42 -4.46 1.98
CA GLU A 135 -43.06 -5.30 3.00
C GLU A 135 -44.22 -4.58 3.69
N ALA A 136 -44.06 -3.29 4.02
CA ALA A 136 -45.14 -2.48 4.59
C ALA A 136 -46.33 -2.36 3.61
N ASN A 137 -46.06 -2.02 2.34
CA ASN A 137 -47.11 -1.92 1.32
C ASN A 137 -47.85 -3.25 1.11
N MET A 138 -47.13 -4.38 1.09
CA MET A 138 -47.73 -5.72 0.96
C MET A 138 -48.63 -6.06 2.15
N LEU A 139 -48.26 -5.66 3.37
CA LEU A 139 -49.10 -5.83 4.56
C LEU A 139 -50.34 -4.95 4.51
N ASP A 140 -50.21 -3.70 4.09
CA ASP A 140 -51.33 -2.77 3.93
C ASP A 140 -52.32 -3.27 2.86
N GLU A 141 -51.82 -3.72 1.71
CA GLU A 141 -52.64 -4.33 0.65
C GLU A 141 -53.36 -5.59 1.14
N ALA A 142 -52.66 -6.47 1.87
CA ALA A 142 -53.26 -7.67 2.45
C ALA A 142 -54.37 -7.32 3.45
N TRP A 143 -54.17 -6.28 4.28
CA TRP A 143 -55.17 -5.81 5.22
C TRP A 143 -56.41 -5.23 4.53
N LEU A 144 -56.22 -4.42 3.47
CA LEU A 144 -57.30 -3.89 2.64
C LEU A 144 -58.11 -5.01 1.96
N GLN A 145 -57.44 -6.03 1.43
CA GLN A 145 -58.11 -7.18 0.83
C GLN A 145 -58.95 -7.94 1.87
N LEU A 146 -58.41 -8.19 3.06
CA LEU A 146 -59.11 -8.93 4.12
C LEU A 146 -60.36 -8.20 4.62
N THR A 147 -60.27 -6.88 4.79
CA THR A 147 -61.39 -6.04 5.24
C THR A 147 -62.45 -5.84 4.16
N SER A 148 -62.05 -5.69 2.88
CA SER A 148 -62.99 -5.65 1.76
C SER A 148 -63.80 -6.95 1.59
N TYR A 149 -63.16 -8.10 1.87
CA TYR A 149 -63.82 -9.41 1.84
C TYR A 149 -64.87 -9.57 2.96
N GLN A 150 -64.61 -9.02 4.15
CA GLN A 150 -65.56 -9.05 5.28
C GLN A 150 -66.73 -8.08 5.09
N GLY A 151 -66.52 -6.91 4.45
CA GLY A 151 -67.58 -5.95 4.17
C GLY A 151 -68.62 -6.43 3.14
N GLY A 152 -68.20 -7.27 2.17
CA GLY A 152 -69.09 -7.81 1.14
C GLY A 152 -70.04 -8.92 1.63
N HIS A 153 -69.72 -9.61 2.73
CA HIS A 153 -70.58 -10.66 3.29
C HIS A 153 -71.70 -10.15 4.20
N HIS A 154 -71.71 -8.86 4.55
CA HIS A 154 -72.79 -8.25 5.34
C HIS A 154 -73.86 -7.50 4.51
N ALA A 155 -73.74 -7.46 3.17
CA ALA A 155 -74.67 -6.73 2.30
C ALA A 155 -75.80 -7.59 1.69
N ASN A 156 -75.88 -8.89 2.01
CA ASN A 156 -76.93 -9.81 1.54
C ASN A 156 -77.68 -10.47 2.70
N PHE A 157 -78.28 -9.66 3.57
CA PHE A 157 -79.40 -10.06 4.42
C PHE A 157 -80.41 -8.93 4.51
#